data_AF-A0A1Y2LU01-F1
#
_entry.id   AF-A0A1Y2LU01-F1
#
_cell.length_a   1.000
_cell.length_b   1.000
_cell.length_c   1.000
_cell.angle_alpha   90.00
_cell.angle_beta   90.00
_cell.angle_gamma   90.00
#
_symmetry.space_group_name_H-M   'P 1'
#
loop_
_entity.id
_entity.type
_entity.pdbx_description
1 polymer ?
#
loop_
_entity_poly.entity_id
_entity_poly.type
_entity_poly.pdbx_seq_one_letter_code
_entity_poly.pdbx_strand_id
1 'polypeptide(L)'
;MVADALVYHPTVAHYLKFVATTVGRDKVLRTVQYFARFLAWYLYRTNRPLSSIAPFDATKKQLGTARKLMRVGKFVEHFKAAAIASDSTSLDPIIKATTVGRQLGYATYMLLDSVNILDATGIRKSAHGATLLRNANKAWFSGIAFSIVQGVYALYGLQGRAKVVSASADPEKVVEQKKLARELDAVRIQLLSDLCDVTIPAAALGWVNLDDGIVGLAGTTSSLLGVWSQWKKTA
;
A
#
# COMPACT_ATOMS: atom_id res chain seq x y z
N MET A 1 -20.45 -27.96 -21.19
CA MET A 1 -19.63 -28.89 -20.38
C MET A 1 -18.26 -28.31 -19.99
N VAL A 2 -17.31 -28.05 -20.90
CA VAL A 2 -16.01 -27.42 -20.50
C VAL A 2 -16.16 -25.94 -20.12
N ALA A 3 -17.01 -25.20 -20.86
CA ALA A 3 -17.32 -23.80 -20.53
C ALA A 3 -18.04 -23.66 -19.17
N ASP A 4 -18.98 -24.55 -18.84
CA ASP A 4 -19.67 -24.53 -17.55
C ASP A 4 -18.71 -24.78 -16.38
N ALA A 5 -17.80 -25.74 -16.52
CA ALA A 5 -16.80 -26.04 -15.50
C ALA A 5 -15.88 -24.83 -15.23
N LEU A 6 -15.54 -24.05 -16.26
CA LEU A 6 -14.77 -22.82 -16.11
C LEU A 6 -15.60 -21.70 -15.47
N VAL A 7 -16.82 -21.47 -15.96
CA VAL A 7 -17.71 -20.39 -15.50
C VAL A 7 -18.09 -20.53 -14.03
N TYR A 8 -18.39 -21.75 -13.58
CA TYR A 8 -18.79 -22.03 -12.20
C TYR A 8 -17.60 -22.35 -11.27
N HIS A 9 -16.36 -22.25 -11.75
CA HIS A 9 -15.19 -22.47 -10.89
C HIS A 9 -15.11 -21.39 -9.80
N PRO A 10 -14.87 -21.74 -8.51
CA PRO A 10 -14.82 -20.76 -7.41
C PRO A 10 -13.86 -19.58 -7.65
N THR A 11 -12.76 -19.81 -8.37
CA THR A 11 -11.81 -18.76 -8.79
C THR A 11 -12.46 -17.64 -9.61
N VAL A 12 -13.48 -17.94 -10.43
CA VAL A 12 -14.21 -16.91 -11.18
C VAL A 12 -14.97 -16.01 -10.21
N ALA A 13 -15.64 -16.56 -9.21
CA ALA A 13 -16.31 -15.77 -8.18
C ALA A 13 -15.31 -14.91 -7.37
N HIS A 14 -14.15 -15.47 -7.01
CA HIS A 14 -13.08 -14.70 -6.35
C HIS A 14 -12.57 -13.55 -7.23
N TYR A 15 -12.35 -13.81 -8.53
CA TYR A 15 -11.92 -12.81 -9.48
C TYR A 15 -12.95 -11.69 -9.60
N LEU A 16 -14.23 -12.03 -9.79
CA LEU A 16 -15.32 -11.05 -9.90
C LEU A 16 -15.40 -10.16 -8.65
N LYS A 17 -15.37 -10.74 -7.45
CA LYS A 17 -15.32 -9.98 -6.18
C LYS A 17 -14.08 -9.09 -6.09
N PHE A 18 -12.92 -9.57 -6.53
CA PHE A 18 -11.66 -8.83 -6.47
C PHE A 18 -11.71 -7.61 -7.39
N VAL A 19 -12.04 -7.81 -8.67
CA VAL A 19 -12.07 -6.75 -9.68
C VAL A 19 -13.29 -5.85 -9.56
N ALA A 20 -14.32 -6.22 -8.80
CA ALA A 20 -15.42 -5.31 -8.48
C ALA A 20 -14.98 -4.16 -7.56
N THR A 21 -13.86 -4.30 -6.84
CA THR A 21 -13.36 -3.27 -5.93
C THR A 21 -12.31 -2.37 -6.59
N THR A 22 -12.41 -1.06 -6.36
CA THR A 22 -11.37 -0.09 -6.77
C THR A 22 -10.01 -0.44 -6.17
N VAL A 23 -9.99 -0.96 -4.93
CA VAL A 23 -8.75 -1.37 -4.25
C VAL A 23 -8.07 -2.54 -4.97
N GLY A 24 -8.81 -3.58 -5.37
CA GLY A 24 -8.26 -4.72 -6.11
C GLY A 24 -7.62 -4.27 -7.43
N ARG A 25 -8.35 -3.47 -8.22
CA ARG A 25 -7.83 -2.89 -9.47
C ARG A 25 -6.60 -2.02 -9.23
N ASP A 26 -6.63 -1.13 -8.24
CA ASP A 26 -5.49 -0.25 -7.91
C ASP A 26 -4.22 -1.03 -7.59
N LYS A 27 -4.33 -2.11 -6.81
CA LYS A 27 -3.16 -2.92 -6.43
C LYS A 27 -2.54 -3.63 -7.63
N VAL A 28 -3.35 -4.19 -8.54
CA VAL A 28 -2.83 -4.79 -9.79
C VAL A 28 -2.16 -3.75 -10.67
N LEU A 29 -2.80 -2.60 -10.88
CA LEU A 29 -2.19 -1.52 -11.66
C LEU A 29 -0.90 -1.01 -11.01
N ARG A 30 -0.82 -0.95 -9.66
CA ARG A 30 0.41 -0.58 -8.94
C ARG A 30 1.52 -1.57 -9.24
N THR A 31 1.24 -2.87 -9.16
CA THR A 31 2.22 -3.92 -9.46
C THR A 31 2.83 -3.73 -10.84
N VAL A 32 1.98 -3.57 -11.87
CA VAL A 32 2.44 -3.38 -13.25
C VAL A 32 3.20 -2.05 -13.39
N GLN A 33 2.70 -0.97 -12.77
CA GLN A 33 3.35 0.35 -12.81
C GLN A 33 4.77 0.32 -12.24
N TYR A 34 4.97 -0.27 -11.06
CA TYR A 34 6.29 -0.31 -10.41
C TYR A 34 7.22 -1.33 -11.04
N PHE A 35 6.68 -2.43 -11.57
CA PHE A 35 7.49 -3.37 -12.33
C PHE A 35 7.97 -2.74 -13.66
N ALA A 36 7.11 -1.97 -14.33
CA ALA A 36 7.52 -1.18 -15.49
C ALA A 36 8.59 -0.13 -15.14
N ARG A 37 8.54 0.48 -13.94
CA ARG A 37 9.63 1.36 -13.45
C ARG A 37 10.96 0.62 -13.34
N PHE A 38 10.96 -0.57 -12.74
CA PHE A 38 12.16 -1.41 -12.67
C PHE A 38 12.67 -1.79 -14.07
N LEU A 39 11.79 -2.24 -14.97
CA LEU A 39 12.18 -2.64 -16.33
C LEU A 39 12.77 -1.48 -17.14
N ALA A 40 12.18 -0.28 -17.05
CA ALA A 40 12.71 0.91 -17.69
C ALA A 40 14.15 1.21 -17.21
N TRP A 41 14.37 1.15 -15.90
CA TRP A 41 15.70 1.30 -15.30
C TRP A 41 16.66 0.20 -15.73
N TYR A 42 16.24 -1.06 -15.72
CA TYR A 42 17.09 -2.20 -16.07
C TYR A 42 17.56 -2.14 -17.53
N LEU A 43 16.65 -1.80 -18.45
CA LEU A 43 16.97 -1.65 -19.87
C LEU A 43 17.91 -0.46 -20.11
N TYR A 44 17.72 0.66 -19.41
CA TYR A 44 18.64 1.79 -19.42
C TYR A 44 20.04 1.39 -18.95
N ARG A 45 20.14 0.69 -17.81
CA ARG A 45 21.43 0.25 -17.23
C ARG A 45 22.15 -0.80 -18.07
N THR A 46 21.43 -1.54 -18.91
CA THR A 46 21.98 -2.54 -19.85
C THR A 46 22.18 -1.98 -21.26
N ASN A 47 22.20 -0.64 -21.40
CA ASN A 47 22.49 0.08 -22.63
C ASN A 47 21.59 -0.33 -23.82
N ARG A 48 20.32 -0.59 -23.54
CA ARG A 48 19.31 -0.90 -24.57
C ARG A 48 18.82 0.38 -25.26
N PRO A 49 18.39 0.31 -26.53
CA PRO A 49 17.92 1.48 -27.24
C PRO A 49 16.67 2.08 -26.58
N LEU A 50 16.51 3.41 -26.71
CA LEU A 50 15.37 4.15 -26.13
C LEU A 50 14.00 3.61 -26.58
N SER A 51 13.92 3.04 -27.78
CA SER A 51 12.71 2.39 -28.30
C SER A 51 12.26 1.20 -27.45
N SER A 52 13.18 0.50 -26.79
CA SER A 52 12.86 -0.60 -25.86
C SER A 52 12.46 -0.10 -24.47
N ILE A 53 12.88 1.11 -24.07
CA ILE A 53 12.63 1.70 -22.75
C ILE A 53 11.30 2.45 -22.72
N ALA A 54 11.00 3.19 -23.80
CA ALA A 54 9.85 4.08 -23.90
C ALA A 54 8.49 3.42 -23.56
N PRO A 55 8.20 2.16 -23.95
CA PRO A 55 6.94 1.50 -23.57
C PRO A 55 6.78 1.34 -22.05
N PHE A 56 7.87 1.05 -21.34
CA PHE A 56 7.83 0.86 -19.89
C PHE A 56 7.72 2.19 -19.15
N ASP A 57 8.38 3.25 -19.64
CA ASP A 57 8.18 4.61 -19.11
C ASP A 57 6.75 5.12 -19.35
N ALA A 58 6.19 4.86 -20.54
CA ALA A 58 4.81 5.19 -20.85
C ALA A 58 3.85 4.43 -19.92
N THR A 59 4.06 3.12 -19.73
CA THR A 59 3.26 2.28 -18.82
C THR A 59 3.32 2.81 -17.38
N LYS A 60 4.53 3.08 -16.86
CA LYS A 60 4.76 3.66 -15.53
C LYS A 60 3.98 4.97 -15.36
N LYS A 61 4.02 5.85 -16.35
CA LYS A 61 3.33 7.15 -16.31
C LYS A 61 1.81 7.01 -16.38
N GLN A 62 1.30 6.29 -17.39
CA GLN A 62 -0.13 6.15 -17.64
C GLN A 62 -0.84 5.44 -16.49
N LEU A 63 -0.28 4.32 -16.00
CA LEU A 63 -0.86 3.61 -14.87
C LEU A 63 -0.77 4.40 -13.57
N GLY A 64 0.30 5.19 -13.37
CA GLY A 64 0.39 6.12 -12.25
C GLY A 64 -0.75 7.14 -12.25
N THR A 65 -1.07 7.74 -13.40
CA THR A 65 -2.19 8.68 -13.56
C THR A 65 -3.55 7.99 -13.40
N ALA A 66 -3.75 6.82 -14.00
CA ALA A 66 -5.01 6.07 -13.88
C ALA A 66 -5.32 5.74 -12.41
N ARG A 67 -4.31 5.32 -11.64
CA ARG A 67 -4.44 5.05 -10.21
C ARG A 67 -4.71 6.30 -9.39
N LYS A 68 -4.09 7.43 -9.75
CA LYS A 68 -4.40 8.72 -9.14
C LYS A 68 -5.90 9.05 -9.29
N LEU A 69 -6.43 8.91 -10.51
CA LEU A 69 -7.85 9.13 -10.79
C LEU A 69 -8.76 8.23 -9.96
N MET A 70 -8.45 6.93 -9.85
CA MET A 70 -9.21 5.98 -9.03
C MET A 70 -9.23 6.30 -7.53
N ARG A 71 -8.28 7.10 -7.03
CA ARG A 71 -8.18 7.45 -5.60
C ARG A 71 -8.73 8.84 -5.28
N VAL A 72 -9.24 9.59 -6.26
CA VAL A 72 -9.88 10.88 -6.01
C VAL A 72 -11.05 10.71 -5.03
N GLY A 73 -11.10 11.55 -4.00
CA GLY A 73 -12.12 11.48 -2.94
C GLY A 73 -11.83 10.46 -1.83
N LYS A 74 -10.85 9.56 -2.02
CA LYS A 74 -10.52 8.51 -1.03
C LYS A 74 -10.02 9.07 0.30
N PHE A 75 -9.50 10.29 0.34
CA PHE A 75 -9.06 10.96 1.58
C PHE A 75 -10.14 11.02 2.66
N VAL A 76 -11.43 11.04 2.29
CA VAL A 76 -12.56 11.07 3.24
C VAL A 76 -12.59 9.81 4.11
N GLU A 77 -12.27 8.65 3.54
CA GLU A 77 -12.21 7.39 4.29
C GLU A 77 -11.15 7.45 5.40
N HIS A 78 -10.02 8.11 5.11
CA HIS A 78 -8.89 8.25 6.01
C HIS A 78 -9.20 9.26 7.12
N PHE A 79 -9.86 10.39 6.81
CA PHE A 79 -10.32 11.31 7.85
C PHE A 79 -11.34 10.63 8.80
N LYS A 80 -12.30 9.90 8.25
CA LYS A 80 -13.26 9.13 9.07
C LYS A 80 -12.55 8.10 9.95
N ALA A 81 -11.57 7.37 9.39
CA ALA A 81 -10.81 6.38 10.14
C ALA A 81 -9.95 7.02 11.25
N ALA A 82 -9.41 8.22 11.02
CA ALA A 82 -8.70 8.97 12.05
C ALA A 82 -9.64 9.39 13.20
N ALA A 83 -10.83 9.91 12.87
CA ALA A 83 -11.83 10.28 13.88
C ALA A 83 -12.26 9.07 14.73
N ILE A 84 -12.63 7.95 14.08
CA ILE A 84 -13.01 6.71 14.79
C ILE A 84 -11.90 6.23 15.73
N ALA A 85 -10.64 6.28 15.29
CA ALA A 85 -9.51 5.90 16.15
C ALA A 85 -9.34 6.86 17.33
N SER A 86 -9.48 8.16 17.10
CA SER A 86 -9.40 9.20 18.14
C SER A 86 -10.49 9.03 19.20
N ASP A 87 -11.72 8.71 18.79
CA ASP A 87 -12.88 8.57 19.66
C ASP A 87 -12.90 7.25 20.44
N SER A 88 -12.07 6.28 20.03
CA SER A 88 -12.03 4.98 20.70
C SER A 88 -11.47 5.10 22.12
N THR A 89 -12.23 4.65 23.11
CA THR A 89 -11.80 4.62 24.52
C THR A 89 -11.05 3.33 24.89
N SER A 90 -11.17 2.27 24.07
CA SER A 90 -10.60 0.94 24.34
C SER A 90 -9.23 0.69 23.72
N LEU A 91 -8.79 1.55 22.79
CA LEU A 91 -7.47 1.41 22.18
C LEU A 91 -6.36 1.80 23.15
N ASP A 92 -5.31 0.97 23.17
CA ASP A 92 -4.01 1.31 23.74
C ASP A 92 -3.57 2.72 23.26
N PRO A 93 -3.07 3.61 24.14
CA PRO A 93 -2.74 4.99 23.80
C PRO A 93 -1.74 5.13 22.65
N ILE A 94 -0.74 4.24 22.56
CA ILE A 94 0.27 4.27 21.51
C ILE A 94 -0.37 3.84 20.19
N ILE A 95 -1.10 2.73 20.16
CA ILE A 95 -1.84 2.27 18.98
C ILE A 95 -2.82 3.35 18.49
N LYS A 96 -3.50 4.02 19.41
CA LYS A 96 -4.42 5.12 19.10
C LYS A 96 -3.69 6.26 18.41
N ALA A 97 -2.64 6.80 19.04
CA ALA A 97 -1.88 7.93 18.51
C ALA A 97 -1.26 7.61 17.14
N THR A 98 -0.66 6.42 16.98
CA THR A 98 -0.08 6.01 15.69
C THR A 98 -1.15 5.76 14.63
N THR A 99 -2.32 5.23 15.00
CA THR A 99 -3.43 5.04 14.06
C THR A 99 -3.95 6.39 13.56
N VAL A 100 -4.16 7.35 14.45
CA VAL A 100 -4.57 8.72 14.09
C VAL A 100 -3.53 9.37 13.18
N GLY A 101 -2.26 9.35 13.57
CA GLY A 101 -1.16 9.92 12.78
C GLY A 101 -1.03 9.28 11.39
N ARG A 102 -1.12 7.96 11.31
CA ARG A 102 -1.12 7.20 10.03
C ARG A 102 -2.26 7.65 9.12
N GLN A 103 -3.48 7.68 9.66
CA GLN A 103 -4.68 7.98 8.87
C GLN A 103 -4.69 9.44 8.43
N LEU A 104 -4.30 10.39 9.28
CA LEU A 104 -4.15 11.80 8.89
C LEU A 104 -3.08 11.99 7.81
N GLY A 105 -1.93 11.33 7.93
CA GLY A 105 -0.89 11.35 6.89
C GLY A 105 -1.41 10.85 5.53
N TYR A 106 -2.16 9.74 5.52
CA TYR A 106 -2.79 9.21 4.30
C TYR A 106 -3.91 10.10 3.76
N ALA A 107 -4.74 10.69 4.62
CA ALA A 107 -5.76 11.65 4.24
C ALA A 107 -5.14 12.88 3.56
N THR A 108 -4.16 13.52 4.19
CA THR A 108 -3.47 14.69 3.64
C THR A 108 -2.75 14.36 2.34
N TYR A 109 -2.07 13.20 2.26
CA TYR A 109 -1.47 12.73 1.01
C TYR A 109 -2.49 12.65 -0.12
N MET A 110 -3.60 11.92 0.10
CA MET A 110 -4.61 11.70 -0.94
C MET A 110 -5.38 12.97 -1.28
N LEU A 111 -5.57 13.88 -0.33
CA LEU A 111 -6.19 15.19 -0.58
C LEU A 111 -5.31 16.02 -1.52
N LEU A 112 -4.02 16.16 -1.20
CA LEU A 112 -3.07 16.90 -2.04
C LEU A 112 -2.90 16.25 -3.43
N ASP A 113 -2.89 14.91 -3.48
CA ASP A 113 -2.84 14.15 -4.74
C ASP A 113 -4.10 14.38 -5.58
N SER A 114 -5.27 14.48 -4.95
CA SER A 114 -6.56 14.78 -5.60
C SER A 114 -6.63 16.22 -6.10
N VAL A 115 -6.17 17.19 -5.32
CA VAL A 115 -6.10 18.60 -5.74
C VAL A 115 -5.18 18.76 -6.95
N ASN A 116 -4.11 17.98 -7.03
CA ASN A 116 -3.17 18.01 -8.14
C ASN A 116 -3.63 17.21 -9.39
N ILE A 117 -4.89 16.75 -9.45
CA ILE A 117 -5.35 15.87 -10.53
C ILE A 117 -5.34 16.56 -11.90
N LEU A 118 -5.78 17.82 -11.98
CA LEU A 118 -5.86 18.56 -13.25
C LEU A 118 -4.47 18.85 -13.84
N ASP A 119 -3.47 19.05 -12.98
CA ASP A 119 -2.09 19.21 -13.40
C ASP A 119 -1.51 17.87 -13.90
N ALA A 120 -1.79 16.79 -13.16
CA ALA A 120 -1.33 15.44 -13.48
C ALA A 120 -1.94 14.87 -14.77
N THR A 121 -3.17 15.23 -15.11
CA THR A 121 -3.82 14.87 -16.38
C THR A 121 -3.48 15.83 -17.52
N GLY A 122 -2.87 16.98 -17.23
CA GLY A 122 -2.53 17.99 -18.24
C GLY A 122 -3.69 18.87 -18.67
N ILE A 123 -4.88 18.72 -18.07
CA ILE A 123 -6.06 19.54 -18.36
C ILE A 123 -5.79 21.01 -17.99
N ARG A 124 -5.21 21.25 -16.81
CA ARG A 124 -4.82 22.59 -16.36
C ARG A 124 -3.55 22.50 -15.54
N LYS A 125 -2.46 23.03 -16.10
CA LYS A 125 -1.20 23.14 -15.39
C LYS A 125 -1.29 24.09 -14.20
N SER A 126 -0.68 23.70 -13.09
CA SER A 126 -0.66 24.47 -11.85
C SER A 126 0.76 24.92 -11.55
N ALA A 127 0.94 26.23 -11.29
CA ALA A 127 2.20 26.76 -10.78
C ALA A 127 2.63 26.10 -9.45
N HIS A 128 1.67 25.55 -8.70
CA HIS A 128 1.91 24.90 -7.40
C HIS A 128 1.99 23.37 -7.48
N GLY A 129 1.92 22.77 -8.68
CA GLY A 129 1.82 21.31 -8.82
C GLY A 129 3.00 20.55 -8.21
N ALA A 130 4.22 21.04 -8.40
CA ALA A 130 5.43 20.46 -7.81
C ALA A 130 5.43 20.58 -6.27
N THR A 131 5.02 21.73 -5.73
CA THR A 131 4.92 21.96 -4.28
C THR A 131 3.86 21.06 -3.64
N LEU A 132 2.69 20.94 -4.26
CA LEU A 132 1.62 20.03 -3.83
C LEU A 132 2.12 18.59 -3.82
N LEU A 133 2.78 18.13 -4.89
CA LEU A 133 3.34 16.78 -4.95
C LEU A 133 4.40 16.55 -3.86
N ARG A 134 5.27 17.53 -3.62
CA ARG A 134 6.28 17.44 -2.56
C ARG A 134 5.64 17.32 -1.18
N ASN A 135 4.63 18.13 -0.88
CA ASN A 135 3.91 18.07 0.40
C ASN A 135 3.08 16.78 0.53
N ALA A 136 2.51 16.28 -0.58
CA ALA A 136 1.84 14.99 -0.62
C ALA A 136 2.81 13.86 -0.24
N ASN A 137 4.04 13.86 -0.79
CA ASN A 137 5.05 12.87 -0.44
C ASN A 137 5.49 12.97 1.03
N LYS A 138 5.61 14.18 1.61
CA LYS A 138 5.88 14.33 3.05
C LYS A 138 4.77 13.74 3.91
N ALA A 139 3.51 14.03 3.59
CA ALA A 139 2.35 13.49 4.29
C ALA A 139 2.29 11.95 4.16
N TRP A 140 2.58 11.42 2.97
CA TRP A 140 2.63 9.98 2.74
C TRP A 140 3.73 9.31 3.57
N PHE A 141 4.94 9.87 3.56
CA PHE A 141 6.04 9.41 4.40
C PHE A 141 5.63 9.42 5.89
N SER A 142 5.06 10.51 6.38
CA SER A 142 4.60 10.61 7.77
C SER A 142 3.58 9.52 8.11
N GLY A 143 2.63 9.25 7.21
CA GLY A 143 1.64 8.19 7.38
C GLY A 143 2.29 6.81 7.50
N ILE A 144 3.24 6.50 6.62
CA ILE A 144 4.00 5.23 6.66
C ILE A 144 4.86 5.14 7.93
N ALA A 145 5.51 6.24 8.35
CA ALA A 145 6.32 6.25 9.56
C ALA A 145 5.50 5.88 10.80
N PHE A 146 4.31 6.45 10.96
CA PHE A 146 3.39 6.03 12.03
C PHE A 146 2.94 4.58 11.89
N SER A 147 2.72 4.09 10.65
CA SER A 147 2.39 2.68 10.37
C SER A 147 3.51 1.72 10.81
N ILE A 148 4.76 2.08 10.53
CA ILE A 148 5.94 1.30 10.96
C ILE A 148 6.04 1.28 12.49
N VAL A 149 5.94 2.44 13.15
CA VAL A 149 5.99 2.52 14.62
C VAL A 149 4.87 1.67 15.23
N GLN A 150 3.65 1.76 14.71
CA GLN A 150 2.52 0.95 15.14
C GLN A 150 2.79 -0.55 14.96
N GLY A 151 3.32 -0.95 13.81
CA GLY A 151 3.63 -2.34 13.51
C GLY A 151 4.72 -2.91 14.40
N VAL A 152 5.78 -2.15 14.69
CA VAL A 152 6.86 -2.56 15.60
C VAL A 152 6.33 -2.72 17.03
N TYR A 153 5.53 -1.75 17.51
CA TYR A 153 4.91 -1.81 18.83
C TYR A 153 3.96 -3.02 18.95
N ALA A 154 3.10 -3.23 17.96
CA ALA A 154 2.19 -4.37 17.92
C ALA A 154 2.96 -5.70 17.87
N LEU A 155 4.02 -5.79 17.07
CA LEU A 155 4.84 -6.99 16.96
C LEU A 155 5.45 -7.38 18.31
N TYR A 156 5.99 -6.40 19.04
CA TYR A 156 6.55 -6.63 20.38
C TYR A 156 5.50 -7.16 21.35
N GLY A 157 4.33 -6.52 21.42
CA GLY A 157 3.23 -6.94 22.30
C GLY A 157 2.69 -8.33 21.96
N LEU A 158 2.51 -8.64 20.66
CA LEU A 158 2.04 -9.94 20.20
C LEU A 158 3.06 -11.05 20.46
N GLN A 159 4.36 -10.79 20.32
CA GLN A 159 5.41 -11.76 20.67
C GLN A 159 5.45 -12.05 22.17
N GLY A 160 5.24 -11.03 23.02
CA GLY A 160 5.07 -11.23 24.46
C GLY A 160 3.89 -12.14 24.78
N ARG A 161 2.72 -11.85 24.20
CA ARG A 161 1.50 -12.68 24.33
C ARG A 161 1.74 -14.11 23.81
N ALA A 162 2.50 -14.28 22.73
CA ALA A 162 2.78 -15.59 22.15
C ALA A 162 3.53 -16.50 23.12
N LYS A 163 4.53 -15.94 23.83
CA LYS A 163 5.29 -16.68 24.83
C LYS A 163 4.37 -17.13 25.98
N VAL A 164 3.52 -16.23 26.48
CA VAL A 164 2.57 -16.55 27.56
C VAL A 164 1.59 -17.65 27.13
N VAL A 165 0.96 -17.51 25.97
CA VAL A 165 0.00 -18.52 25.46
C VAL A 165 0.69 -19.86 25.19
N SER A 166 1.94 -19.84 24.71
CA SER A 166 2.71 -21.07 24.48
C SER A 166 3.04 -21.84 25.77
N ALA A 167 3.24 -21.12 26.87
CA ALA A 167 3.51 -21.69 28.20
C ALA A 167 2.23 -22.10 28.95
N SER A 168 1.03 -21.78 28.42
CA SER A 168 -0.24 -22.13 29.06
C SER A 168 -0.54 -23.63 29.00
N ALA A 169 -1.10 -24.15 30.09
CA ALA A 169 -1.63 -25.51 30.18
C ALA A 169 -3.09 -25.62 29.67
N ASP A 170 -3.72 -24.49 29.33
CA ASP A 170 -5.13 -24.42 28.91
C ASP A 170 -5.39 -25.18 27.60
N PRO A 171 -6.40 -26.07 27.52
CA PRO A 171 -6.84 -26.72 26.29
C PRO A 171 -7.21 -25.74 25.17
N GLU A 172 -7.75 -24.55 25.48
CA GLU A 172 -8.12 -23.53 24.49
C GLU A 172 -6.92 -22.85 23.82
N LYS A 173 -5.70 -23.09 24.31
CA LYS A 173 -4.47 -22.47 23.80
C LYS A 173 -4.27 -22.66 22.30
N VAL A 174 -4.73 -23.77 21.72
CA VAL A 174 -4.55 -24.06 20.29
C VAL A 174 -5.31 -23.03 19.43
N VAL A 175 -6.50 -22.62 19.87
CA VAL A 175 -7.32 -21.63 19.17
C VAL A 175 -6.67 -20.25 19.30
N GLU A 176 -6.25 -19.88 20.51
CA GLU A 176 -5.58 -18.60 20.77
C GLU A 176 -4.23 -18.50 20.04
N GLN A 177 -3.45 -19.58 19.95
CA GLN A 177 -2.21 -19.63 19.16
C GLN A 177 -2.49 -19.40 17.67
N LYS A 178 -3.55 -20.02 17.12
CA LYS A 178 -3.92 -19.81 15.71
C LYS A 178 -4.37 -18.37 15.45
N LYS A 179 -5.15 -17.76 16.35
CA LYS A 179 -5.53 -16.34 16.24
C LYS A 179 -4.29 -15.45 16.28
N LEU A 180 -3.40 -15.69 17.23
CA LEU A 180 -2.19 -14.90 17.40
C LEU A 180 -1.21 -15.04 16.23
N ALA A 181 -1.07 -16.24 15.67
CA ALA A 181 -0.29 -16.46 14.46
C ALA A 181 -0.81 -15.63 13.29
N ARG A 182 -2.14 -15.56 13.12
CA ARG A 182 -2.77 -14.72 12.08
C ARG A 182 -2.52 -13.23 12.33
N GLU A 183 -2.61 -12.77 13.57
CA GLU A 183 -2.31 -11.37 13.94
C GLU A 183 -0.83 -11.03 13.67
N LEU A 184 0.09 -11.91 14.06
CA LEU A 184 1.53 -11.75 13.80
C LEU A 184 1.83 -11.71 12.30
N ASP A 185 1.22 -12.60 11.51
CA ASP A 185 1.40 -12.62 10.06
C ASP A 185 0.84 -11.35 9.42
N ALA A 186 -0.32 -10.87 9.86
CA ALA A 186 -0.89 -9.61 9.37
C ALA A 186 0.03 -8.41 9.66
N VAL A 187 0.58 -8.32 10.88
CA VAL A 187 1.51 -7.26 11.28
C VAL A 187 2.82 -7.34 10.49
N ARG A 188 3.39 -8.53 10.31
CA ARG A 188 4.63 -8.74 9.54
C ARG A 188 4.47 -8.34 8.08
N ILE A 189 3.36 -8.73 7.46
CA ILE A 189 3.07 -8.40 6.06
C ILE A 189 2.88 -6.89 5.90
N GLN A 190 2.18 -6.24 6.84
CA GLN A 190 2.02 -4.79 6.84
C GLN A 190 3.36 -4.07 7.02
N LEU A 191 4.19 -4.50 7.98
CA LEU A 191 5.54 -3.95 8.19
C LEU A 191 6.42 -4.11 6.96
N LEU A 192 6.45 -5.28 6.33
CA LEU A 192 7.21 -5.51 5.11
C LEU A 192 6.71 -4.61 3.97
N SER A 193 5.39 -4.46 3.83
CA SER A 193 4.79 -3.54 2.86
C SER A 193 5.19 -2.09 3.13
N ASP A 194 5.19 -1.66 4.38
CA ASP A 194 5.52 -0.29 4.79
C ASP A 194 7.00 0.03 4.60
N LEU A 195 7.90 -0.92 4.94
CA LEU A 195 9.35 -0.79 4.70
C LEU A 195 9.69 -0.73 3.21
N CYS A 196 8.94 -1.44 2.37
CA CYS A 196 9.04 -1.28 0.92
C CYS A 196 8.47 0.07 0.46
N ASP A 197 7.28 0.43 0.92
CA ASP A 197 6.58 1.63 0.46
C ASP A 197 7.27 2.94 0.90
N VAL A 198 7.95 2.97 2.06
CA VAL A 198 8.64 4.17 2.57
C VAL A 198 9.77 4.63 1.64
N THR A 199 10.37 3.70 0.89
CA THR A 199 11.42 4.02 -0.10
C THR A 199 10.93 5.00 -1.16
N ILE A 200 9.63 4.96 -1.48
CA ILE A 200 9.04 5.73 -2.59
C ILE A 200 8.97 7.23 -2.24
N PRO A 201 8.27 7.68 -1.17
CA PRO A 201 8.27 9.09 -0.82
C PRO A 201 9.64 9.55 -0.35
N ALA A 202 10.45 8.71 0.31
CA ALA A 202 11.80 9.09 0.72
C ALA A 202 12.71 9.43 -0.48
N ALA A 203 12.70 8.60 -1.52
CA ALA A 203 13.41 8.87 -2.77
C ALA A 203 12.82 10.08 -3.51
N ALA A 204 11.49 10.19 -3.59
CA ALA A 204 10.82 11.32 -4.24
C ALA A 204 11.08 12.68 -3.55
N LEU A 205 11.39 12.67 -2.25
CA LEU A 205 11.76 13.86 -1.47
C LEU A 205 13.26 14.17 -1.53
N GLY A 206 14.08 13.28 -2.10
CA GLY A 206 15.54 13.38 -2.11
C GLY A 206 16.20 13.14 -0.75
N TRP A 207 15.50 12.48 0.18
CA TRP A 207 16.05 12.16 1.51
C TRP A 207 16.98 10.96 1.48
N VAL A 208 16.80 10.07 0.51
CA VAL A 208 17.66 8.91 0.25
C VAL A 208 17.96 8.83 -1.24
N ASN A 209 19.19 8.45 -1.59
CA ASN A 209 19.62 8.29 -2.97
C ASN A 209 19.37 6.85 -3.43
N LEU A 210 18.11 6.52 -3.71
CA LEU A 210 17.72 5.23 -4.26
C LEU A 210 17.41 5.38 -5.75
N ASP A 211 17.94 4.47 -6.56
CA ASP A 211 17.63 4.44 -7.98
C ASP A 211 16.23 3.87 -8.29
N ASP A 212 15.80 4.06 -9.53
CA ASP A 212 14.50 3.58 -10.02
C ASP A 212 14.38 2.04 -9.99
N GLY A 213 15.49 1.30 -9.97
CA GLY A 213 15.51 -0.14 -9.83
C GLY A 213 15.06 -0.58 -8.44
N ILE A 214 15.68 -0.04 -7.39
CA ILE A 214 15.33 -0.33 -6.00
C ILE A 214 13.89 0.11 -5.71
N VAL A 215 13.52 1.35 -6.08
CA VAL A 215 12.17 1.88 -5.86
C VAL A 215 11.13 1.08 -6.66
N GLY A 216 11.47 0.65 -7.88
CA GLY A 216 10.66 -0.23 -8.71
C GLY A 216 10.38 -1.56 -8.03
N LEU A 217 11.43 -2.29 -7.60
CA LEU A 217 11.28 -3.59 -6.96
C LEU A 217 10.57 -3.50 -5.60
N ALA A 218 10.91 -2.52 -4.76
CA ALA A 218 10.25 -2.32 -3.47
C ALA A 218 8.74 -2.06 -3.68
N GLY A 219 8.39 -1.16 -4.61
CA GLY A 219 7.00 -0.90 -4.95
C GLY A 219 6.29 -2.09 -5.58
N THR A 220 6.96 -2.94 -6.36
CA THR A 220 6.39 -4.19 -6.87
C THR A 220 6.10 -5.17 -5.74
N THR A 221 7.04 -5.37 -4.81
CA THR A 221 6.88 -6.27 -3.68
C THR A 221 5.72 -5.86 -2.77
N SER A 222 5.65 -4.59 -2.36
CA SER A 222 4.53 -4.11 -1.53
C SER A 222 3.18 -4.22 -2.25
N SER A 223 3.17 -4.08 -3.57
CA SER A 223 1.96 -4.22 -4.38
C SER A 223 1.49 -5.66 -4.50
N LEU A 224 2.40 -6.61 -4.69
CA LEU A 224 2.08 -8.04 -4.71
C LEU A 224 1.52 -8.50 -3.37
N LEU A 225 2.11 -8.06 -2.26
CA LEU A 225 1.55 -8.29 -0.92
C LEU A 225 0.13 -7.71 -0.82
N GLY A 226 -0.08 -6.50 -1.33
CA GLY A 226 -1.41 -5.87 -1.38
C GLY A 226 -2.43 -6.61 -2.25
N VAL A 227 -2.03 -7.14 -3.41
CA VAL A 227 -2.87 -7.99 -4.27
C VAL A 227 -3.26 -9.25 -3.51
N TRP A 228 -2.29 -9.95 -2.92
CA TRP A 228 -2.53 -11.16 -2.15
C TRP A 228 -3.45 -10.92 -0.95
N SER A 229 -3.22 -9.84 -0.18
CA SER A 229 -4.06 -9.48 0.97
C SER A 229 -5.49 -9.14 0.55
N GLN A 230 -5.68 -8.50 -0.61
CA GLN A 230 -7.01 -8.18 -1.11
C GLN A 230 -7.71 -9.40 -1.73
N TRP A 231 -6.96 -10.29 -2.39
CA TRP A 231 -7.47 -11.57 -2.90
C TRP A 231 -7.97 -12.46 -1.77
N LYS A 232 -7.25 -12.54 -0.65
CA LYS A 232 -7.69 -13.28 0.54
C LYS A 232 -9.05 -12.84 1.10
N LYS A 233 -9.46 -11.59 0.87
CA LYS A 233 -10.77 -11.07 1.32
C LYS A 233 -11.93 -11.46 0.40
N THR A 234 -11.65 -12.04 -0.77
CA THR A 234 -12.70 -12.53 -1.66
C THR A 234 -13.07 -13.97 -1.37
N ALA A 235 -12.26 -14.65 -0.55
CA ALA A 235 -12.48 -15.97 0.02
C ALA A 235 -13.82 -16.04 0.76
#